data_AF-K8FDY2-F1
#
_entry.id   AF-K8FDY2-F1
#
_cell.length_a   1.000
_cell.length_b   1.000
_cell.length_c   1.000
_cell.angle_alpha   90.00
_cell.angle_beta   90.00
_cell.angle_gamma   90.00
#
_symmetry.space_group_name_H-M   'P 1'
#
loop_
_entity.id
_entity.type
_entity.pdbx_description
1 polymer ?
#
loop_
_entity_poly.entity_id
_entity_poly.type
_entity_poly.pdbx_seq_one_letter_code
_entity_poly.pdbx_strand_id
1 'polypeptide(L)'
;MVRELKLAKLNDEQMMRFHIKKKQLESAFRNDCETYAVVTRALLAKDESLQFGLKMALLENMEDLYKKMMQRVDDQLDALLVMA
;
A
#
# COMPACT_ATOMS: atom_id res chain seq x y z
N MET A 1 17.72 -0.53 4.43
CA MET A 1 19.00 0.06 3.95
C MET A 1 18.83 1.21 2.95
N VAL A 2 18.37 1.04 1.71
CA VAL A 2 18.31 2.18 0.74
C VAL A 2 17.35 3.30 1.18
N ARG A 3 16.15 2.97 1.67
CA ARG A 3 15.15 3.95 2.11
C ARG A 3 15.62 4.79 3.30
N GLU A 4 16.22 4.17 4.30
CA GLU A 4 16.72 4.86 5.51
C GLU A 4 17.80 5.88 5.17
N LEU A 5 18.71 5.54 4.24
CA LEU A 5 19.73 6.45 3.75
C LEU A 5 19.14 7.65 2.99
N LYS A 6 18.05 7.44 2.24
CA LYS A 6 17.32 8.51 1.56
C LYS A 6 16.58 9.42 2.55
N LEU A 7 15.94 8.84 3.56
CA LEU A 7 15.23 9.58 4.61
C LEU A 7 16.18 10.47 5.41
N ALA A 8 17.39 10.00 5.70
CA ALA A 8 18.41 10.77 6.44
C ALA A 8 18.89 12.03 5.70
N LYS A 9 18.59 12.18 4.40
CA LYS A 9 18.96 13.35 3.59
C LYS A 9 17.86 14.41 3.52
N LEU A 10 16.66 14.12 4.01
CA LEU A 10 15.55 15.07 3.98
C LEU A 10 15.72 16.15 5.06
N ASN A 11 15.35 17.38 4.73
CA ASN A 11 15.12 18.42 5.73
C ASN A 11 13.76 18.24 6.43
N ASP A 12 13.50 19.02 7.49
CA ASP A 12 12.29 18.90 8.31
C ASP A 12 10.98 19.05 7.50
N GLU A 13 10.95 19.99 6.55
CA GLU A 13 9.78 20.22 5.71
C GLU A 13 9.51 19.03 4.77
N GLN A 14 10.56 18.53 4.12
CA GLN A 14 10.48 17.35 3.26
C GLN A 14 10.07 16.10 4.06
N MET A 15 10.61 15.94 5.28
CA MET A 15 10.28 14.84 6.17
C MET A 15 8.80 14.89 6.58
N MET A 16 8.27 16.07 6.91
CA MET A 16 6.84 16.26 7.19
C MET A 16 5.98 15.89 5.99
N ARG A 17 6.31 16.39 4.78
CA ARG A 17 5.59 16.08 3.54
C ARG A 17 5.61 14.58 3.23
N PHE A 18 6.76 13.92 3.42
CA PHE A 18 6.90 12.47 3.27
C PHE A 18 5.94 11.71 4.19
N HIS A 19 5.92 12.04 5.49
CA HIS A 19 5.07 11.35 6.46
C HIS A 19 3.57 11.53 6.16
N ILE A 20 3.15 12.73 5.76
CA ILE A 20 1.77 12.99 5.35
C ILE A 20 1.40 12.09 4.17
N LYS A 21 2.23 12.08 3.12
CA LYS A 21 1.93 11.29 1.92
C LYS A 21 1.98 9.78 2.19
N LYS A 22 2.95 9.31 2.98
CA LYS A 22 3.04 7.92 3.41
C LYS A 22 1.76 7.48 4.14
N LYS A 23 1.28 8.28 5.10
CA LYS A 23 0.04 7.99 5.83
C LYS A 23 -1.19 7.93 4.91
N GLN A 24 -1.25 8.78 3.89
CA GLN A 24 -2.32 8.73 2.88
C GLN A 24 -2.26 7.43 2.07
N LEU A 25 -1.07 6.99 1.64
CA LEU A 25 -0.88 5.73 0.91
C LEU A 25 -1.25 4.51 1.75
N GLU A 26 -0.85 4.48 3.02
CA GLU A 26 -1.21 3.41 3.96
C GLU A 26 -2.72 3.36 4.22
N SER A 27 -3.37 4.53 4.29
CA SER A 27 -4.82 4.63 4.47
C SER A 27 -5.57 4.14 3.24
N ALA A 28 -5.10 4.49 2.03
CA ALA A 28 -5.66 3.97 0.78
C ALA A 28 -5.53 2.44 0.69
N PHE A 29 -4.35 1.90 0.99
CA PHE A 29 -4.12 0.45 1.03
C PHE A 29 -5.08 -0.26 1.98
N ARG A 30 -5.30 0.28 3.19
CA ARG A 30 -6.24 -0.29 4.16
C ARG A 30 -7.67 -0.31 3.61
N ASN A 31 -8.12 0.79 3.01
CA ASN A 31 -9.45 0.89 2.41
C ASN A 31 -9.64 -0.13 1.27
N ASP A 32 -8.62 -0.34 0.45
CA ASP A 32 -8.65 -1.37 -0.59
C ASP A 32 -8.81 -2.76 0.05
N CYS A 33 -8.00 -3.10 1.06
CA CYS A 33 -8.12 -4.37 1.79
C CYS A 33 -9.53 -4.59 2.37
N GLU A 34 -10.11 -3.56 2.98
CA GLU A 34 -11.46 -3.61 3.54
C GLU A 34 -12.51 -3.84 2.45
N THR A 35 -12.38 -3.16 1.31
CA THR A 35 -13.26 -3.31 0.14
C THR A 35 -13.22 -4.73 -0.40
N TYR A 36 -12.01 -5.29 -0.62
CA TYR A 36 -11.85 -6.68 -1.04
C TYR A 36 -12.47 -7.65 -0.04
N ALA A 37 -12.28 -7.43 1.26
CA ALA A 37 -12.85 -8.30 2.29
C ALA A 37 -14.38 -8.28 2.27
N VAL A 38 -15.00 -7.11 2.06
CA VAL A 38 -16.47 -6.98 1.92
C VAL A 38 -16.96 -7.74 0.68
N VAL A 39 -16.35 -7.50 -0.48
CA VAL A 39 -16.75 -8.13 -1.74
C VAL A 39 -16.59 -9.64 -1.69
N THR A 40 -15.46 -10.15 -1.18
CA THR A 40 -15.23 -11.59 -1.05
C THR A 40 -16.24 -12.24 -0.12
N ARG A 41 -16.58 -11.62 1.03
CA ARG A 41 -17.64 -12.14 1.90
C ARG A 41 -18.99 -12.19 1.19
N ALA A 42 -19.32 -11.17 0.39
CA ALA A 42 -20.56 -11.14 -0.38
C ALA A 42 -20.60 -12.25 -1.45
N LEU A 43 -19.49 -12.54 -2.13
CA LEU A 43 -19.39 -13.63 -3.10
C LEU A 43 -19.52 -15.00 -2.43
N LEU A 44 -18.85 -15.22 -1.30
CA LEU A 44 -18.93 -16.50 -0.56
C LEU A 44 -20.31 -16.77 0.00
N ALA A 45 -21.06 -15.72 0.38
CA ALA A 45 -22.45 -15.86 0.78
C ALA A 45 -23.38 -16.29 -0.38
N LYS A 46 -22.93 -16.17 -1.64
CA LYS A 46 -23.67 -16.64 -2.83
C LYS A 46 -23.23 -18.04 -3.26
N ASP A 47 -21.94 -18.32 -3.15
CA ASP A 47 -21.36 -19.61 -3.52
C ASP A 47 -20.12 -19.90 -2.68
N GLU A 48 -20.26 -20.80 -1.70
CA GLU A 48 -19.18 -21.20 -0.80
C GLU A 48 -18.10 -22.02 -1.52
N SER A 49 -18.41 -22.65 -2.67
CA SER A 49 -17.43 -23.45 -3.41
C SER A 49 -16.26 -22.60 -3.94
N LEU A 50 -16.46 -21.27 -4.04
CA LEU A 50 -15.44 -20.30 -4.44
C LEU A 50 -14.36 -20.06 -3.38
N GLN A 51 -14.53 -20.55 -2.14
CA GLN A 51 -13.66 -20.23 -1.00
C GLN A 51 -12.17 -20.43 -1.27
N PHE A 52 -11.80 -21.59 -1.83
CA PHE A 52 -10.40 -21.88 -2.07
C PHE A 52 -9.79 -20.95 -3.12
N GLY A 53 -10.47 -20.78 -4.25
CA GLY A 53 -10.01 -19.92 -5.35
C GLY A 53 -9.92 -18.45 -4.94
N LEU A 54 -10.95 -17.93 -4.26
CA LEU A 54 -10.96 -16.54 -3.77
C LEU A 54 -9.88 -16.30 -2.72
N LYS A 55 -9.62 -17.27 -1.84
CA LYS A 55 -8.55 -17.14 -0.83
C LYS A 55 -7.18 -17.00 -1.49
N MET A 56 -6.86 -17.85 -2.48
CA MET A 56 -5.59 -17.79 -3.19
C MET A 56 -5.43 -16.47 -3.95
N ALA A 57 -6.45 -16.08 -4.72
CA ALA A 57 -6.43 -14.84 -5.48
C ALA A 57 -6.33 -13.59 -4.58
N LEU A 58 -6.98 -13.60 -3.42
CA LEU A 58 -6.85 -12.52 -2.45
C LEU A 58 -5.44 -12.41 -1.88
N LEU A 59 -4.80 -13.52 -1.53
CA LEU A 59 -3.43 -13.50 -0.99
C LEU A 59 -2.45 -12.86 -1.98
N GLU A 60 -2.49 -13.31 -3.24
CA GLU A 60 -1.67 -12.76 -4.33
C GLU A 60 -1.97 -11.27 -4.53
N ASN A 61 -3.24 -10.89 -4.60
CA ASN A 61 -3.63 -9.49 -4.80
C ASN A 61 -3.22 -8.59 -3.62
N MET A 62 -3.30 -9.07 -2.37
CA MET A 62 -2.86 -8.30 -1.20
C MET A 62 -1.34 -8.09 -1.19
N GLU A 63 -0.58 -9.10 -1.60
CA GLU A 63 0.87 -8.98 -1.76
C GLU A 63 1.23 -7.94 -2.83
N ASP A 64 0.54 -7.98 -3.98
CA ASP A 64 0.76 -7.03 -5.07
C ASP A 64 0.36 -5.60 -4.69
N LEU A 65 -0.77 -5.42 -3.98
CA LEU A 65 -1.19 -4.13 -3.46
C LEU A 65 -0.16 -3.56 -2.49
N TYR A 66 0.37 -4.39 -1.59
CA TYR A 66 1.40 -3.98 -0.65
C TYR A 66 2.68 -3.56 -1.38
N LYS A 67 3.16 -4.37 -2.34
CA LYS A 67 4.33 -4.03 -3.16
C LYS A 67 4.14 -2.70 -3.90
N LYS A 68 2.97 -2.49 -4.52
CA LYS A 68 2.64 -1.23 -5.21
C LYS A 68 2.61 -0.04 -4.25
N MET A 69 2.05 -0.21 -3.05
CA MET A 69 2.04 0.85 -2.04
C MET A 69 3.46 1.21 -1.60
N MET A 70 4.31 0.21 -1.33
CA MET A 70 5.71 0.43 -0.96
C MET A 70 6.52 1.10 -2.08
N GLN A 71 6.30 0.69 -3.34
CA GLN A 71 6.93 1.35 -4.48
C GLN A 71 6.55 2.84 -4.55
N ARG A 72 5.26 3.17 -4.37
CA ARG A 72 4.81 4.58 -4.35
C ARG A 72 5.42 5.37 -3.19
N VAL A 73 5.68 4.73 -2.04
CA VAL A 73 6.40 5.37 -0.92
C VAL A 73 7.84 5.69 -1.33
N ASP A 74 8.51 4.78 -2.04
CA ASP A 74 9.86 5.00 -2.54
C ASP A 74 9.91 6.09 -3.63
N ASP A 75 8.97 6.06 -4.58
CA ASP A 75 8.84 7.07 -5.63
C ASP A 75 8.63 8.47 -5.04
N GLN A 76 7.81 8.57 -3.98
CA GLN A 76 7.58 9.83 -3.28
C GLN A 76 8.85 10.34 -2.59
N LEU A 77 9.64 9.43 -2.00
CA LEU A 77 10.90 9.78 -1.37
C LEU A 77 11.92 10.29 -2.39
N ASP A 78 11.96 9.67 -3.57
CA ASP A 78 12.81 10.11 -4.68
C ASP A 78 12.39 11.48 -5.23
N ALA A 79 11.08 11.71 -5.38
CA ALA A 79 10.57 13.01 -5.82
C ALA A 79 10.96 14.15 -4.86
N LEU A 80 10.92 13.91 -3.55
CA LEU A 80 11.32 14.90 -2.55
C LEU A 80 12.82 15.23 -2.59
N LEU A 81 13.66 14.25 -2.94
CA LEU A 81 15.11 14.42 -3.05
C LEU A 81 15.53 15.11 -4.36
N VAL A 82 14.76 14.94 -5.45
CA VAL A 82 15.02 15.61 -6.75
C VAL A 82 14.60 17.08 -6.70
N MET A 83 13.65 17.43 -5.85
CA MET A 83 13.20 18.83 -5.63
C MET A 83 14.04 19.61 -4.61
N ALA A 84 15.11 19.01 -4.09
CA ALA A 84 16.00 19.58 -3.06
C ALA A 84 17.08 20.48 -3.67
#